data_AF-A0A1Q3QST7-F1
#
_entry.id   AF-A0A1Q3QST7-F1
#
_cell.length_a   1.000
_cell.length_b   1.000
_cell.length_c   1.000
_cell.angle_alpha   90.00
_cell.angle_beta   90.00
_cell.angle_gamma   90.00
#
_symmetry.space_group_name_H-M   'P 1'
#
loop_
_entity.id
_entity.type
_entity.pdbx_description
1 polymer ?
#
loop_
_entity_poly.entity_id
_entity_poly.type
_entity_poly.pdbx_seq_one_letter_code
_entity_poly.pdbx_strand_id
1 'polypeptide(L)'
;MICHDYKSALPELLLDPAAPSNASVREHLKSCPACNEEFQSLEATFTLLDSWQAPEPSPYFDQKLAVRLREEQALPAAGWFERMRSRLLFNTGRQFRPVVAGALALVLLVAGGTFADLSGFPYPDKAPVSATVNDLQILDKNDQALQTMSLLLQDDGSSSIDSVVATPPRS
;
A
#
# COMPACT_ATOMS: atom_id res chain seq x y z
N MET A 1 -18.84 -0.74 -14.13
CA MET A 1 -17.75 -1.45 -13.43
C MET A 1 -16.44 -0.98 -14.04
N ILE A 2 -15.42 -0.70 -13.24
CA ILE A 2 -14.19 -0.05 -13.70
C ILE A 2 -13.23 -1.15 -14.19
N CYS A 3 -12.87 -1.13 -15.48
CA CYS A 3 -11.99 -2.14 -16.09
C CYS A 3 -10.61 -2.23 -15.43
N HIS A 4 -10.15 -1.13 -14.81
CA HIS A 4 -8.88 -1.05 -14.10
C HIS A 4 -8.74 -2.11 -13.00
N ASP A 5 -9.79 -2.32 -12.20
CA ASP A 5 -9.74 -3.24 -11.05
C ASP A 5 -9.68 -4.70 -11.48
N TYR A 6 -10.19 -5.01 -12.67
CA TYR A 6 -10.12 -6.34 -13.26
C TYR A 6 -8.80 -6.58 -13.99
N LYS A 7 -8.17 -5.54 -14.55
CA LYS A 7 -6.88 -5.65 -15.25
C LYS A 7 -5.77 -6.16 -14.32
N SER A 8 -5.75 -5.71 -13.07
CA SER A 8 -4.78 -6.16 -12.07
C SER A 8 -5.00 -7.62 -11.62
N ALA A 9 -6.19 -8.16 -11.80
CA ALA A 9 -6.54 -9.54 -11.46
C ALA A 9 -6.36 -10.54 -12.61
N LEU A 10 -6.02 -10.07 -13.83
CA LEU A 10 -5.79 -10.95 -15.00
C LEU A 10 -4.63 -11.94 -14.81
N PRO A 11 -3.48 -11.57 -14.20
CA PRO A 11 -2.40 -12.53 -13.98
C PRO A 11 -2.81 -13.66 -13.03
N GLU A 12 -3.58 -13.35 -11.99
CA GLU A 12 -4.08 -14.35 -11.04
C GLU A 12 -5.05 -15.32 -11.72
N LEU A 13 -5.92 -14.82 -12.61
CA LEU A 13 -6.80 -15.65 -13.42
C LEU A 13 -6.01 -16.60 -14.34
N LEU A 14 -4.88 -16.18 -14.87
CA LEU A 14 -4.05 -17.00 -15.75
C LEU A 14 -3.30 -18.10 -14.97
N LEU A 15 -2.82 -17.80 -13.76
CA LEU A 15 -2.09 -18.76 -12.92
C LEU A 15 -3.01 -19.77 -12.22
N ASP A 16 -4.20 -19.35 -11.80
CA ASP A 16 -5.23 -20.23 -11.23
C ASP A 16 -6.61 -19.96 -11.84
N PRO A 17 -6.92 -20.54 -13.01
CA PRO A 17 -8.19 -20.31 -13.69
C PRO A 17 -9.41 -20.89 -12.96
N ALA A 18 -9.20 -21.84 -12.05
CA ALA A 18 -10.26 -22.55 -11.34
C ALA A 18 -10.65 -21.89 -10.01
N ALA A 19 -9.84 -20.95 -9.50
CA ALA A 19 -10.11 -20.30 -8.23
C ALA A 19 -11.48 -19.58 -8.21
N PRO A 20 -12.27 -19.72 -7.12
CA PRO A 20 -13.56 -19.06 -7.00
C PRO A 20 -13.45 -17.53 -6.95
N SER A 21 -12.31 -16.99 -6.50
CA SER A 21 -12.00 -15.56 -6.52
C SER A 21 -12.02 -14.96 -7.93
N ASN A 22 -11.77 -15.79 -8.95
CA ASN A 22 -11.63 -15.36 -10.34
C ASN A 22 -12.95 -15.44 -11.13
N ALA A 23 -14.05 -15.83 -10.49
CA ALA A 23 -15.37 -15.93 -11.14
C ALA A 23 -15.90 -14.58 -11.65
N SER A 24 -15.71 -13.51 -10.89
CA SER A 24 -16.14 -12.16 -11.29
C SER A 24 -15.33 -11.61 -12.46
N VAL A 25 -14.03 -11.93 -12.52
CA VAL A 25 -13.13 -11.55 -13.63
C VAL A 25 -13.53 -12.26 -14.91
N ARG A 26 -13.84 -13.58 -14.85
CA ARG A 26 -14.32 -14.34 -16.02
C ARG A 26 -15.63 -13.79 -16.57
N GLU A 27 -16.53 -13.34 -15.71
CA GLU A 27 -17.78 -12.71 -16.15
C GLU A 27 -17.53 -11.34 -16.79
N HIS A 28 -16.57 -10.57 -16.26
CA HIS A 28 -16.16 -9.31 -16.87
C HIS A 28 -15.55 -9.51 -18.26
N LEU A 29 -14.71 -10.53 -18.46
CA LEU A 29 -14.10 -10.82 -19.78
C LEU A 29 -15.14 -11.14 -20.86
N LYS A 30 -16.26 -11.77 -20.51
CA LYS A 30 -17.37 -12.01 -21.46
C LYS A 30 -18.11 -10.74 -21.86
N SER A 31 -18.13 -9.73 -20.99
CA SER A 31 -18.85 -8.47 -21.21
C SER A 31 -17.96 -7.35 -21.77
N CYS A 32 -16.65 -7.43 -21.62
CA CYS A 32 -15.69 -6.41 -22.03
C CYS A 32 -14.66 -6.96 -23.04
N PRO A 33 -14.77 -6.65 -24.34
CA PRO A 33 -13.85 -7.18 -25.36
C PRO A 33 -12.42 -6.65 -25.20
N ALA A 34 -12.24 -5.41 -24.73
CA ALA A 34 -10.91 -4.83 -24.51
C ALA A 34 -10.11 -5.60 -23.44
N CYS A 35 -10.76 -5.99 -22.33
CA CYS A 35 -10.10 -6.79 -21.30
C CYS A 35 -9.81 -8.23 -21.77
N ASN A 36 -10.65 -8.79 -22.65
CA ASN A 36 -10.43 -10.10 -23.26
C ASN A 36 -9.23 -10.11 -24.21
N GLU A 37 -9.06 -9.06 -25.02
CA GLU A 37 -7.89 -8.91 -25.90
C GLU A 37 -6.58 -8.83 -25.08
N GLU A 38 -6.58 -8.02 -24.02
CA GLU A 38 -5.44 -7.93 -23.10
C GLU A 38 -5.12 -9.29 -22.44
N PHE A 39 -6.15 -10.02 -22.00
CA PHE A 39 -5.97 -11.36 -21.43
C PHE A 39 -5.37 -12.34 -22.45
N GLN A 40 -5.84 -12.34 -23.70
CA GLN A 40 -5.28 -13.18 -24.77
C GLN A 40 -3.82 -12.84 -25.07
N SER A 41 -3.44 -11.56 -25.04
CA SER A 41 -2.04 -11.15 -25.22
C SER A 41 -1.13 -11.65 -24.09
N LEU A 42 -1.64 -11.70 -22.85
CA LEU A 42 -0.95 -12.26 -21.70
C LEU A 42 -0.80 -13.79 -21.85
N GLU A 43 -1.88 -14.47 -22.24
CA GLU A 43 -1.88 -15.92 -22.52
C GLU A 43 -0.88 -16.30 -23.62
N ALA A 44 -0.83 -15.52 -24.71
CA ALA A 44 0.16 -15.70 -25.76
C ALA A 44 1.60 -15.53 -25.24
N THR A 45 1.83 -14.57 -24.34
CA THR A 45 3.15 -14.36 -23.72
C THR A 45 3.56 -15.55 -22.85
N PHE A 46 2.65 -16.08 -22.04
CA PHE A 46 2.91 -17.28 -21.23
C PHE A 46 3.15 -18.52 -22.09
N THR A 47 2.41 -18.67 -23.18
CA THR A 47 2.62 -19.76 -24.15
C THR A 47 4.03 -19.70 -24.76
N LEU A 48 4.56 -18.49 -25.02
CA LEU A 48 5.94 -18.33 -25.46
C LEU A 48 6.96 -18.68 -24.36
N LEU A 49 6.68 -18.33 -23.10
CA LEU A 49 7.53 -18.71 -21.97
C LEU A 49 7.54 -20.23 -21.75
N ASP A 50 6.42 -20.91 -21.98
CA ASP A 50 6.35 -22.38 -21.89
C ASP A 50 7.20 -23.09 -22.96
N SER A 51 7.47 -22.42 -24.08
CA SER A 51 8.38 -22.94 -25.11
C SER A 51 9.86 -22.88 -24.70
N TRP A 52 10.19 -22.16 -23.62
CA TRP A 52 11.55 -22.03 -23.15
C TRP A 52 12.02 -23.34 -22.49
N GLN A 53 12.95 -24.02 -23.16
CA GLN A 53 13.59 -25.21 -22.59
C GLN A 53 14.66 -24.79 -21.57
N ALA A 54 14.49 -25.22 -20.33
CA ALA A 54 15.51 -24.99 -19.31
C ALA A 54 16.84 -25.70 -19.70
N PRO A 55 17.99 -25.03 -19.58
CA PRO A 55 19.28 -25.67 -19.81
C PRO A 55 19.53 -26.77 -18.78
N GLU A 56 20.23 -27.84 -19.17
CA GLU A 56 20.61 -28.91 -18.25
C GLU A 56 21.47 -28.33 -17.11
N PRO A 57 21.15 -28.65 -15.84
CA PRO A 57 21.98 -28.23 -14.72
C PRO A 57 23.41 -28.76 -14.86
N SER A 58 24.39 -28.03 -14.34
CA SER A 58 25.78 -28.48 -14.42
C SER A 58 25.96 -29.85 -13.75
N PRO A 59 26.84 -30.74 -14.24
CA PRO A 59 27.03 -32.08 -13.67
C PRO A 59 27.36 -32.12 -12.17
N TYR A 60 27.88 -31.02 -11.62
CA TYR A 60 28.25 -30.88 -10.20
C TYR A 60 27.21 -30.12 -9.37
N PHE A 61 26.07 -29.74 -9.95
CA PHE A 61 25.05 -28.94 -9.28
C PHE A 61 24.54 -29.65 -8.03
N ASP A 62 24.13 -30.92 -8.16
CA ASP A 62 23.60 -31.70 -7.04
C ASP A 62 24.65 -31.91 -5.94
N GLN A 63 25.90 -32.14 -6.33
CA GLN A 63 26.99 -32.32 -5.38
C GLN A 63 27.26 -31.02 -4.61
N LYS A 64 27.34 -29.87 -5.31
CA LYS A 64 27.52 -28.56 -4.68
C LYS A 64 26.33 -28.21 -3.79
N LEU A 65 25.10 -28.46 -4.26
CA LEU A 65 23.88 -28.23 -3.49
C LEU A 65 23.87 -29.07 -2.22
N ALA A 66 24.20 -30.36 -2.31
CA ALA A 66 24.27 -31.24 -1.16
C ALA A 66 25.33 -30.81 -0.15
N VAL A 67 26.49 -30.32 -0.61
CA VAL A 67 27.52 -29.76 0.27
C VAL A 67 27.01 -28.51 0.97
N ARG A 68 26.46 -27.54 0.24
CA ARG A 68 25.89 -26.31 0.83
C ARG A 68 24.76 -26.61 1.81
N LEU A 69 23.89 -27.55 1.48
CA LEU A 69 22.79 -27.95 2.35
C LEU A 69 23.31 -28.55 3.67
N ARG A 70 24.37 -29.38 3.62
CA ARG A 70 25.00 -29.91 4.82
C ARG A 70 25.73 -28.84 5.62
N GLU A 71 26.39 -27.90 4.97
CA GLU A 71 27.03 -26.74 5.63
C GLU A 71 25.99 -25.94 6.41
N GLU A 72 24.84 -25.62 5.80
CA GLU A 72 23.73 -24.92 6.44
C GLU A 72 23.07 -25.74 7.56
N GLN A 73 22.92 -27.05 7.39
CA GLN A 73 22.37 -27.95 8.43
C GLN A 73 23.34 -28.15 9.61
N ALA A 74 24.64 -28.04 9.37
CA ALA A 74 25.68 -28.13 10.40
C ALA A 74 25.84 -26.83 11.19
N LEU A 75 25.27 -25.71 10.70
CA LEU A 75 25.15 -24.50 11.52
C LEU A 75 24.31 -24.82 12.75
N PRO A 76 24.65 -24.22 13.92
CA PRO A 76 23.89 -24.43 15.14
C PRO A 76 22.42 -24.08 14.90
N ALA A 77 21.53 -24.97 15.35
CA ALA A 77 20.09 -24.77 15.21
C ALA A 77 19.71 -23.36 15.66
N ALA A 78 18.95 -22.67 14.82
CA ALA A 78 18.45 -21.31 15.07
C ALA A 78 18.02 -21.17 16.54
N GLY A 79 18.63 -20.22 17.24
CA GLY A 79 18.31 -19.95 18.64
C GLY A 79 16.83 -19.69 18.82
N TRP A 80 16.31 -19.86 20.03
CA TRP A 80 14.87 -19.71 20.30
C TRP A 80 14.29 -18.38 19.80
N PHE A 81 15.07 -17.29 19.92
CA PHE A 81 14.70 -15.97 19.38
C PHE A 81 14.59 -15.97 17.85
N GLU A 82 15.54 -16.58 17.14
CA GLU A 82 15.54 -16.65 15.67
C GLU A 82 14.41 -17.56 15.16
N ARG A 83 14.07 -18.61 15.92
CA ARG A 83 12.90 -19.46 15.66
C ARG A 83 11.58 -18.71 15.91
N MET A 84 11.51 -17.83 16.91
CA MET A 84 10.34 -16.98 17.14
C MET A 84 10.20 -15.91 16.05
N ARG A 85 11.30 -15.24 15.69
CA ARG A 85 11.36 -14.22 14.64
C ARG A 85 10.97 -14.80 13.27
N SER A 86 11.54 -15.94 12.89
CA SER A 86 11.18 -16.64 11.65
C SER A 86 9.70 -17.06 11.65
N ARG A 87 9.17 -17.56 12.77
CA ARG A 87 7.73 -17.82 12.89
C ARG A 87 6.87 -16.56 12.79
N LEU A 88 7.32 -15.41 13.29
CA LEU A 88 6.59 -14.15 13.14
C LEU A 88 6.65 -13.60 11.71
N LEU A 89 7.80 -13.70 11.04
CA LEU A 89 8.01 -13.14 9.71
C LEU A 89 7.47 -14.03 8.59
N PHE A 90 7.67 -15.35 8.67
CA PHE A 90 7.25 -16.30 7.64
C PHE A 90 5.85 -16.88 7.87
N ASN A 91 5.25 -16.69 9.05
CA ASN A 91 3.84 -16.96 9.19
C ASN A 91 3.06 -15.85 8.50
N THR A 92 2.60 -16.15 7.29
CA THR A 92 1.63 -15.38 6.50
C THR A 92 0.71 -14.61 7.44
N GLY A 93 0.89 -13.28 7.51
CA GLY A 93 0.32 -12.39 8.53
C GLY A 93 -1.21 -12.38 8.67
N ARG A 94 -1.92 -13.27 7.98
CA ARG A 94 -3.36 -13.58 8.16
C ARG A 94 -3.65 -14.29 9.49
N GLN A 95 -2.75 -15.14 9.99
CA GLN A 95 -3.03 -15.93 11.20
C GLN A 95 -2.95 -15.12 12.51
N PHE A 96 -2.15 -14.05 12.51
CA PHE A 96 -1.99 -13.17 13.67
C PHE A 96 -3.00 -12.01 13.71
N ARG A 97 -3.78 -11.78 12.64
CA ARG A 97 -4.83 -10.74 12.61
C ARG A 97 -5.82 -10.80 13.79
N PRO A 98 -6.37 -11.97 14.19
CA PRO A 98 -7.29 -12.01 15.33
C PRO A 98 -6.61 -11.69 16.66
N VAL A 99 -5.35 -12.12 16.84
CA VAL A 99 -4.59 -11.84 18.07
C VAL A 99 -4.21 -10.37 18.15
N VAL A 100 -3.75 -9.77 17.06
CA VAL A 100 -3.43 -8.33 16.99
C VAL A 100 -4.69 -7.48 17.19
N ALA A 101 -5.81 -7.85 16.57
CA ALA A 101 -7.09 -7.16 16.79
C ALA A 101 -7.58 -7.29 18.24
N GLY A 102 -7.45 -8.47 18.85
CA GLY A 102 -7.79 -8.69 20.25
C GLY A 102 -6.89 -7.92 21.22
N ALA A 103 -5.57 -7.90 20.97
CA ALA A 103 -4.62 -7.12 21.75
C ALA A 103 -4.89 -5.61 21.62
N LEU A 104 -5.17 -5.12 20.41
CA LEU A 104 -5.50 -3.72 20.17
C LEU A 104 -6.84 -3.34 20.82
N ALA A 105 -7.84 -4.24 20.82
CA ALA A 105 -9.09 -4.04 21.53
C ALA A 105 -8.89 -4.00 23.06
N LEU A 106 -8.04 -4.87 23.62
CA LEU A 106 -7.69 -4.83 25.04
C LEU A 106 -6.92 -3.55 25.40
N VAL A 107 -5.97 -3.13 24.56
CA VAL A 107 -5.27 -1.85 24.74
C VAL A 107 -6.24 -0.69 24.67
N LEU A 108 -7.20 -0.69 23.74
CA LEU A 108 -8.24 0.34 23.67
C LEU A 108 -9.22 0.28 24.85
N LEU A 109 -9.47 -0.89 25.45
CA LEU A 109 -10.29 -1.00 26.66
C LEU A 109 -9.54 -0.53 27.91
N VAL A 110 -8.24 -0.82 28.01
CA VAL A 110 -7.41 -0.34 29.13
C VAL A 110 -7.14 1.15 28.98
N ALA A 111 -6.68 1.60 27.81
CA ALA A 111 -6.46 3.01 27.52
C ALA A 111 -7.78 3.79 27.52
N GLY A 112 -8.81 3.30 26.82
CA GLY A 112 -10.16 3.91 26.80
C GLY A 112 -10.86 3.89 28.16
N GLY A 113 -10.62 2.85 28.97
CA GLY A 113 -11.05 2.79 30.37
C GLY A 113 -10.33 3.82 31.23
N THR A 114 -9.02 4.03 31.03
CA THR A 114 -8.30 5.12 31.70
C THR A 114 -8.77 6.51 31.22
N PHE A 115 -9.19 6.68 29.97
CA PHE A 115 -9.76 7.95 29.50
C PHE A 115 -11.11 8.29 30.17
N ALA A 116 -11.92 7.29 30.52
CA ALA A 116 -13.17 7.50 31.26
C ALA A 116 -12.96 7.80 32.76
N ASP A 117 -11.81 7.43 33.33
CA ASP A 117 -11.45 7.64 34.75
C ASP A 117 -10.46 8.82 34.96
N LEU A 118 -10.15 9.59 33.90
CA LEU A 118 -9.27 10.76 33.98
C LEU A 118 -9.98 12.04 34.47
N SER A 119 -11.27 11.99 34.85
CA SER A 119 -11.94 13.13 35.49
C SER A 119 -11.54 13.35 36.96
N GLY A 120 -10.75 12.44 37.56
CA GLY A 120 -10.39 12.47 38.98
C GLY A 120 -8.90 12.67 39.31
N PHE A 121 -7.99 12.64 38.33
CA PHE A 121 -6.55 12.73 38.60
C PHE A 121 -6.00 14.16 38.40
N PRO A 122 -5.22 14.71 39.35
CA PRO A 122 -4.55 15.99 39.17
C PRO A 122 -3.55 15.88 38.01
N TYR A 123 -3.88 16.53 36.91
CA TYR A 123 -3.10 16.56 35.68
C TYR A 123 -1.71 17.14 35.96
N PRO A 124 -0.60 16.42 35.72
CA PRO A 124 0.71 17.05 35.68
C PRO A 124 0.74 18.00 34.47
N ASP A 125 1.01 19.26 34.75
CA ASP A 125 1.08 20.34 33.77
C ASP A 125 2.13 20.01 32.70
N LYS A 126 1.66 19.97 31.44
CA LYS A 126 2.44 19.90 30.18
C LYS A 126 3.30 18.64 29.97
N ALA A 127 2.75 17.71 29.18
CA ALA A 127 3.56 16.76 28.43
C ALA A 127 4.42 17.51 27.39
N PRO A 128 5.74 17.22 27.28
CA PRO A 128 6.60 17.87 26.30
C PRO A 128 6.16 17.47 24.89
N VAL A 129 5.79 18.47 24.10
CA VAL A 129 5.48 18.31 22.68
C VAL A 129 6.73 17.74 21.99
N SER A 130 6.61 16.54 21.40
CA SER A 130 7.71 15.92 20.64
C SER A 130 8.13 16.86 19.51
N ALA A 131 9.44 16.99 19.29
CA ALA A 131 10.01 17.93 18.32
C ALA A 131 9.43 17.77 16.91
N THR A 132 9.00 16.56 16.54
CA THR A 132 8.35 16.28 15.25
C THR A 132 6.96 16.91 15.13
N VAL A 133 6.19 17.01 16.22
CA VAL A 133 4.86 17.64 16.21
C VAL A 133 4.99 19.15 16.08
N ASN A 134 6.00 19.75 16.72
CA ASN A 134 6.29 21.17 16.56
C ASN A 134 6.74 21.49 15.13
N ASP A 135 7.53 20.62 14.51
CA ASP A 135 7.98 20.76 13.12
C ASP A 135 6.81 20.71 12.12
N LEU A 136 5.89 19.75 12.30
CA LEU A 136 4.68 19.67 11.49
C LEU A 136 3.77 20.91 11.66
N GLN A 137 3.69 21.46 12.87
CA GLN A 137 2.95 22.71 13.12
C GLN A 137 3.60 23.94 12.48
N ILE A 138 4.92 23.96 12.32
CA ILE A 138 5.63 25.06 11.64
C ILE A 138 5.39 24.99 10.13
N LEU A 139 5.46 23.80 9.54
CA LEU A 139 5.17 23.59 8.12
C LEU A 139 3.73 23.99 7.75
N ASP A 140 2.75 23.57 8.54
CA ASP A 140 1.33 23.90 8.33
C ASP A 140 1.06 25.42 8.33
N LYS A 141 1.72 26.16 9.24
CA LYS A 141 1.61 27.63 9.29
C LYS A 141 2.21 28.31 8.06
N ASN A 142 3.31 27.79 7.52
CA ASN A 142 3.92 28.34 6.32
C ASN A 142 3.04 28.11 5.09
N ASP A 143 2.42 26.93 4.96
CA ASP A 143 1.49 26.64 3.86
C ASP A 143 0.25 27.55 3.91
N GLN A 144 -0.31 27.78 5.10
CA GLN A 144 -1.41 28.74 5.27
C GLN A 144 -1.01 30.17 4.88
N ALA A 145 0.19 30.61 5.25
CA ALA A 145 0.70 31.91 4.85
C ALA A 145 0.77 32.04 3.31
N LEU A 146 1.35 31.05 2.62
CA LEU A 146 1.43 31.02 1.16
C LEU A 146 0.05 31.07 0.48
N GLN A 147 -0.94 30.35 1.03
CA GLN A 147 -2.31 30.38 0.52
C GLN A 147 -2.94 31.77 0.68
N THR A 148 -2.73 32.45 1.81
CA THR A 148 -3.28 33.81 1.99
C THR A 148 -2.70 34.82 1.00
N MET A 149 -1.40 34.74 0.68
CA MET A 149 -0.79 35.64 -0.32
C MET A 149 -1.32 35.35 -1.73
N SER A 150 -1.54 34.07 -2.06
CA SER A 150 -2.14 33.68 -3.35
C SER A 150 -3.56 34.23 -3.51
N LEU A 151 -4.36 34.21 -2.44
CA LEU A 151 -5.73 34.76 -2.45
C LEU A 151 -5.73 36.28 -2.64
N LEU A 152 -4.82 37.01 -1.98
CA LEU A 152 -4.71 38.46 -2.12
C LEU A 152 -4.22 38.89 -3.52
N LEU A 153 -3.25 38.16 -4.10
CA LEU A 153 -2.78 38.40 -5.47
C LEU A 153 -3.86 38.10 -6.52
N GLN A 154 -4.68 37.09 -6.28
CA GLN A 154 -5.79 36.73 -7.16
C GLN A 154 -6.90 37.81 -7.15
N ASP A 155 -7.14 38.44 -5.98
CA ASP A 155 -8.12 39.51 -5.80
C ASP A 155 -7.68 40.81 -6.50
N ASP A 156 -6.40 41.20 -6.38
CA ASP A 156 -5.83 42.36 -7.07
C ASP A 156 -5.78 42.20 -8.60
N GLY A 157 -5.63 40.97 -9.11
CA GLY A 157 -5.69 40.67 -10.54
C GLY A 157 -7.09 40.77 -11.14
N SER A 158 -8.14 40.73 -10.31
CA SER A 158 -9.53 40.74 -10.76
C SER A 158 -10.16 42.14 -10.78
N SER A 159 -9.58 43.12 -10.09
CA SER A 159 -10.11 44.48 -9.97
C SER A 159 -9.61 45.47 -11.04
N SER A 160 -8.67 45.07 -11.90
CA SER A 160 -8.04 45.97 -12.89
C SER A 160 -8.45 45.77 -14.35
N ILE A 161 -9.32 44.80 -14.68
CA ILE A 161 -9.70 44.52 -16.08
C ILE A 161 -10.97 45.26 -16.54
N ASP A 162 -11.78 45.84 -15.64
CA ASP A 162 -13.08 46.45 -16.01
C ASP A 162 -13.04 47.96 -16.37
N SER A 163 -11.89 48.59 -16.55
CA SER A 163 -11.79 50.05 -16.78
C SER A 163 -11.32 50.52 -18.17
N VAL A 164 -11.15 49.64 -19.16
CA VAL A 164 -10.73 50.04 -20.52
C VAL A 164 -11.70 49.56 -21.59
N VAL A 165 -12.93 50.09 -21.63
CA VAL A 165 -13.65 50.31 -22.89
C VAL A 165 -14.51 51.58 -22.75
N ALA A 166 -14.02 52.67 -23.34
CA ALA A 166 -14.73 53.93 -23.48
C ALA A 166 -15.79 53.88 -24.60
N THR A 167 -17.02 54.28 -24.29
CA THR A 167 -18.04 54.86 -25.20
C THR A 167 -17.71 56.35 -25.47
N PRO A 168 -18.30 57.14 -26.44
CA PRO A 168 -19.43 56.94 -27.40
C PRO A 168 -19.18 57.67 -28.78
N PRO A 169 -20.14 58.26 -29.57
CA PRO A 169 -21.61 58.07 -29.74
C PRO A 169 -22.14 57.90 -31.21
N ARG A 170 -23.36 57.32 -31.29
CA ARG A 170 -24.53 57.56 -32.18
C ARG A 170 -24.38 58.25 -33.56
N SER A 171 -24.86 57.58 -34.61
CA SER A 171 -26.14 57.83 -35.31
C SER A 171 -26.53 56.64 -36.19
#